data_AF-A0A0N4XLZ4-F1
#
_entry.id   AF-A0A0N4XLZ4-F1
#
_cell.length_a   1.000
_cell.length_b   1.000
_cell.length_c   1.000
_cell.angle_alpha   90.00
_cell.angle_beta   90.00
_cell.angle_gamma   90.00
#
_symmetry.space_group_name_H-M   'P 1'
#
loop_
_entity.id
_entity.type
_entity.pdbx_description
1 polymer ?
#
loop_
_entity_poly.entity_id
_entity_poly.type
_entity_poly.pdbx_seq_one_letter_code
_entity_poly.pdbx_strand_id
1 'polypeptide(L)'
;QENEEIVRYLLSKGASKKICNIRQQTPSQLAQQRSPLRSLVEHYRNHPKQPYVPRLPDVYIVCFSKEIRIRLTYSDQNVLNKLMTVVEFCDEATTHYVVACDADGVASVDADLLRAMMQNTRIMGLDWLNECIRCNEAVPHTNYEVSKLRYMEHDVVSDSLKRCRKSKERMEPGLFHGCIFYLLSNRYKGIGSFTKLFQSLSPRFRVDLTKIRSATTSGSHSARRWGDRIT
;
A
#
# COMPACT_ATOMS: atom_id res chain seq x y z
N GLN A 1 -25.72 1.40 -26.02
CA GLN A 1 -26.28 0.44 -25.06
C GLN A 1 -25.20 -0.18 -24.16
N GLU A 2 -24.23 -0.95 -24.69
CA GLU A 2 -23.15 -1.56 -23.88
C GLU A 2 -22.30 -0.55 -23.09
N ASN A 3 -21.92 0.57 -23.74
CA ASN A 3 -21.18 1.66 -23.08
C ASN A 3 -21.98 2.36 -21.95
N GLU A 4 -23.31 2.37 -22.02
CA GLU A 4 -24.14 3.00 -20.99
C GLU A 4 -24.25 2.14 -19.74
N GLU A 5 -24.28 0.82 -19.89
CA GLU A 5 -24.27 -0.12 -18.77
C GLU A 5 -22.95 -0.06 -18.01
N ILE A 6 -21.82 0.01 -18.72
CA ILE A 6 -20.49 0.20 -18.12
C ILE A 6 -20.44 1.52 -17.35
N VAL A 7 -20.90 2.62 -17.95
CA VAL A 7 -20.89 3.93 -17.29
C VAL A 7 -21.83 3.97 -16.08
N ARG A 8 -23.02 3.37 -16.18
CA ARG A 8 -23.95 3.24 -15.05
C ARG A 8 -23.32 2.44 -13.91
N TYR A 9 -22.69 1.31 -14.23
CA TYR A 9 -21.96 0.49 -13.25
C TYR A 9 -20.85 1.30 -12.56
N LEU A 10 -19.95 1.92 -13.33
CA LEU A 10 -18.84 2.72 -12.78
C LEU A 10 -19.34 3.86 -11.88
N LEU A 11 -20.37 4.60 -12.32
CA LEU A 11 -20.95 5.69 -11.55
C LEU A 11 -21.63 5.18 -10.26
N SER A 12 -22.31 4.04 -10.31
CA SER A 12 -22.88 3.36 -9.13
C SER A 12 -21.82 2.89 -8.13
N LYS A 13 -20.60 2.63 -8.60
CA LYS A 13 -19.44 2.23 -7.78
C LYS A 13 -18.58 3.42 -7.33
N GLY A 14 -19.06 4.65 -7.53
CA GLY A 14 -18.41 5.86 -7.02
C GLY A 14 -17.36 6.48 -7.94
N ALA A 15 -17.31 6.08 -9.22
CA ALA A 15 -16.42 6.72 -10.20
C ALA A 15 -16.59 8.25 -10.21
N SER A 16 -15.47 8.96 -10.25
CA SER A 16 -15.46 10.41 -10.12
C SER A 16 -15.90 11.09 -11.41
N LYS A 17 -16.99 11.87 -11.33
CA LYS A 17 -17.52 12.69 -12.42
C LYS A 17 -16.69 13.95 -12.72
N LYS A 18 -15.66 14.20 -11.91
CA LYS A 18 -14.81 15.42 -11.94
C LYS A 18 -13.38 15.15 -12.37
N ILE A 19 -12.98 13.88 -12.54
CA ILE A 19 -11.63 13.57 -13.04
C ILE A 19 -11.57 14.01 -14.50
N CYS A 20 -10.50 14.71 -14.85
CA CYS A 20 -10.26 15.16 -16.20
C CYS A 20 -9.36 14.17 -16.96
N ASN A 21 -9.54 14.10 -18.27
CA ASN A 21 -8.56 13.47 -19.16
C ASN A 21 -7.31 14.36 -19.33
N ILE A 22 -6.33 13.91 -20.12
CA ILE A 22 -5.10 14.67 -20.43
C ILE A 22 -5.35 16.03 -21.10
N ARG A 23 -6.57 16.25 -21.63
CA ARG A 23 -7.00 17.51 -22.25
C ARG A 23 -7.83 18.39 -21.30
N GLN A 24 -7.81 18.10 -20.00
CA GLN A 24 -8.57 18.80 -18.97
C GLN A 24 -10.11 18.75 -19.16
N GLN A 25 -10.61 17.71 -19.83
CA GLN A 25 -12.04 17.52 -20.06
C GLN A 25 -12.63 16.48 -19.10
N THR A 26 -13.74 16.83 -18.46
CA THR A 26 -14.55 15.94 -17.61
C THR A 26 -15.43 15.00 -18.43
N PRO A 27 -15.92 13.89 -17.85
CA PRO A 27 -16.84 12.98 -18.54
C PRO A 27 -18.09 13.69 -19.09
N SER A 28 -18.64 14.69 -18.40
CA SER A 28 -19.80 15.45 -18.86
C SER A 28 -19.49 16.37 -20.05
N GLN A 29 -18.25 16.84 -20.18
CA GLN A 29 -17.78 17.63 -21.31
C GLN A 29 -17.49 16.77 -22.55
N LEU A 30 -17.12 15.50 -22.35
CA LEU A 30 -16.92 14.53 -23.44
C LEU A 30 -18.24 13.93 -23.95
N ALA A 31 -19.28 13.90 -23.11
CA ALA A 31 -20.60 13.41 -23.51
C ALA A 31 -21.31 14.42 -24.43
N GLN A 32 -21.78 13.95 -25.59
CA GLN A 32 -22.60 14.77 -26.50
C GLN A 32 -23.85 15.29 -25.78
N GLN A 33 -24.29 16.50 -26.14
CA GLN A 33 -25.36 17.24 -25.46
C GLN A 33 -26.68 16.46 -25.31
N ARG A 34 -27.00 15.56 -26.26
CA ARG A 34 -28.22 14.73 -26.27
C ARG A 34 -27.94 13.24 -26.02
N SER A 35 -26.75 12.89 -25.55
CA SER A 35 -26.39 11.49 -25.29
C SER A 35 -27.01 10.99 -23.98
N PRO A 36 -27.51 9.73 -23.93
CA PRO A 36 -27.88 9.07 -22.68
C PRO A 36 -26.78 9.08 -21.61
N LEU A 37 -25.51 9.12 -22.04
CA LEU A 37 -24.35 9.20 -21.15
C LEU A 37 -24.30 10.52 -20.36
N ARG A 38 -24.76 11.62 -20.95
CA ARG A 38 -24.82 12.91 -20.26
C ARG A 38 -25.87 12.89 -19.16
N SER A 39 -27.05 12.37 -19.46
CA SER A 39 -28.14 12.18 -18.49
C SER A 39 -27.71 11.26 -17.35
N LEU A 40 -26.94 10.20 -17.64
CA LEU A 40 -26.35 9.32 -16.62
C LEU A 40 -25.38 10.08 -15.71
N VAL A 41 -24.43 10.83 -16.27
CA VAL A 41 -23.46 11.60 -15.47
C VAL A 41 -24.15 12.67 -14.61
N GLU A 42 -25.20 13.31 -15.13
CA GLU A 42 -26.02 14.30 -14.40
C GLU A 42 -26.87 13.65 -13.31
N HIS A 43 -27.50 12.50 -13.56
CA HIS A 43 -28.23 11.73 -12.55
C HIS A 43 -27.34 11.37 -11.36
N TYR A 44 -26.10 10.93 -11.63
CA TYR A 44 -25.13 10.60 -10.59
C TYR A 44 -24.37 11.81 -10.03
N ARG A 45 -24.68 13.05 -10.42
CA ARG A 45 -23.95 14.28 -10.01
C ARG A 45 -23.90 14.47 -8.50
N ASN A 46 -25.03 14.23 -7.83
CA ASN A 46 -25.20 14.38 -6.39
C ASN A 46 -25.06 13.05 -5.63
N HIS A 47 -24.79 11.94 -6.33
CA HIS A 47 -24.58 10.66 -5.67
C HIS A 47 -23.25 10.67 -4.90
N PRO A 48 -23.24 10.20 -3.65
CA PRO A 48 -22.05 10.21 -2.81
C PRO A 48 -20.89 9.48 -3.51
N LYS A 49 -19.69 10.07 -3.43
CA LYS A 49 -18.45 9.42 -3.83
C LYS A 49 -18.09 8.38 -2.76
N GLN A 50 -18.80 7.27 -2.73
CA GLN A 50 -18.32 6.15 -1.96
C GLN A 50 -18.00 5.03 -2.93
N PRO A 51 -16.71 4.78 -3.23
CA PRO A 51 -16.33 3.38 -3.37
C PRO A 51 -16.86 2.65 -2.16
N TYR A 52 -17.47 1.49 -2.39
CA TYR A 52 -17.58 0.51 -1.35
C TYR A 52 -16.16 0.19 -0.92
N VAL A 53 -15.68 0.86 0.12
CA VAL A 53 -14.49 0.43 0.85
C VAL A 53 -14.99 -0.82 1.57
N PRO A 54 -14.49 -2.02 1.23
CA PRO A 54 -14.78 -3.18 2.05
C PRO A 54 -14.41 -2.76 3.46
N ARG A 55 -15.41 -2.71 4.35
CA ARG A 55 -15.10 -2.68 5.78
C ARG A 55 -14.21 -3.91 5.94
N LEU A 56 -12.96 -3.68 6.32
CA LEU A 56 -12.09 -4.79 6.71
C LEU A 56 -12.94 -5.62 7.68
N PRO A 57 -13.11 -6.92 7.45
CA PRO A 57 -13.81 -7.77 8.40
C PRO A 57 -13.23 -7.49 9.79
N ASP A 58 -14.04 -7.57 10.85
CA ASP A 58 -13.56 -7.59 12.24
C ASP A 58 -12.82 -8.92 12.54
N VAL A 59 -12.05 -9.41 11.57
CA VAL A 59 -11.24 -10.61 11.61
C VAL A 59 -9.81 -10.13 11.78
N TYR A 60 -9.27 -10.34 12.98
CA TYR A 60 -7.90 -10.02 13.30
C TYR A 60 -6.99 -11.13 12.78
N ILE A 61 -6.51 -10.99 11.54
CA ILE A 61 -5.38 -11.76 11.01
C ILE A 61 -4.12 -10.94 11.27
N VAL A 62 -3.30 -11.37 12.22
CA VAL A 62 -2.23 -10.58 12.81
C VAL A 62 -0.88 -11.21 12.57
N CYS A 63 0.04 -10.44 12.03
CA CYS A 63 1.44 -10.82 11.88
C CYS A 63 2.31 -9.98 12.82
N PHE A 64 3.33 -10.61 13.42
CA PHE A 64 4.26 -9.94 14.31
C PHE A 64 5.60 -9.73 13.63
N SER A 65 6.20 -8.56 13.82
CA SER A 65 7.62 -8.33 13.57
C SER A 65 8.48 -9.27 14.41
N LYS A 66 9.72 -9.47 13.97
CA LYS A 66 10.65 -10.41 14.61
C LYS A 66 10.89 -10.05 16.08
N GLU A 67 11.04 -8.76 16.38
CA GLU A 67 11.27 -8.22 17.71
C GLU A 67 10.10 -8.52 18.64
N ILE A 68 8.86 -8.40 18.14
CA ILE A 68 7.66 -8.70 18.91
C ILE A 68 7.57 -10.21 19.20
N ARG A 69 7.84 -11.07 18.21
CA ARG A 69 7.80 -12.53 18.41
C ARG A 69 8.74 -13.00 19.52
N ILE A 70 9.93 -12.40 19.61
CA ILE A 70 10.92 -12.75 20.64
C ILE A 70 10.47 -12.30 22.03
N ARG A 71 9.71 -11.21 22.13
CA ARG A 71 9.24 -10.65 23.41
C ARG A 71 8.02 -11.36 24.00
N LEU A 72 7.26 -12.08 23.18
CA LEU A 72 6.02 -12.72 23.62
C LEU A 72 6.28 -13.99 24.42
N THR A 73 5.72 -14.05 25.62
CA THR A 73 5.74 -15.25 26.44
C THR A 73 4.76 -16.31 25.90
N TYR A 74 4.91 -17.56 26.33
CA TYR A 74 3.97 -18.62 26.00
C TYR A 74 2.55 -18.30 26.48
N SER A 75 2.43 -17.62 27.62
CA SER A 75 1.13 -17.16 28.14
C SER A 75 0.48 -16.14 27.22
N ASP A 76 1.25 -15.15 26.76
CA ASP A 76 0.77 -14.13 25.82
C ASP A 76 0.28 -14.77 24.52
N GLN A 77 1.07 -15.69 23.97
CA GLN A 77 0.72 -16.41 22.73
C GLN A 77 -0.59 -17.20 22.90
N ASN A 78 -0.79 -17.86 24.03
CA ASN A 78 -2.03 -18.60 24.32
C ASN A 78 -3.25 -17.70 24.41
N VAL A 79 -3.13 -16.50 24.98
CA VAL A 79 -4.22 -15.52 25.01
C VAL A 79 -4.49 -15.01 23.59
N LEU A 80 -3.46 -14.58 22.88
CA LEU A 80 -3.59 -14.01 21.54
C LEU A 80 -4.18 -15.01 20.54
N ASN A 81 -3.77 -16.28 20.56
CA ASN A 81 -4.32 -17.32 19.68
C ASN A 81 -5.82 -17.60 19.90
N LYS A 82 -6.39 -17.20 21.06
CA LYS A 82 -7.84 -17.26 21.30
C LYS A 82 -8.58 -16.02 20.78
N LEU A 83 -7.90 -14.87 20.74
CA LEU A 83 -8.49 -13.59 20.37
C LEU A 83 -8.37 -13.28 18.87
N MET A 84 -7.35 -13.81 18.20
CA MET A 84 -6.98 -13.47 16.84
C MET A 84 -6.28 -14.62 16.12
N THR A 85 -6.29 -14.58 14.78
CA THR A 85 -5.52 -15.50 13.95
C THR A 85 -4.10 -14.96 13.80
N VAL A 86 -3.16 -15.54 14.54
CA VAL A 86 -1.74 -15.17 14.44
C VAL A 86 -1.10 -15.93 13.27
N VAL A 87 -0.49 -15.20 12.33
CA VAL A 87 0.20 -15.76 11.17
C VAL A 87 1.71 -15.58 11.27
N GLU A 88 2.47 -16.49 10.66
CA GLU A 88 3.93 -16.43 10.65
C GLU A 88 4.47 -15.37 9.69
N PHE A 89 3.82 -15.20 8.53
CA PHE A 89 4.27 -14.30 7.48
C PHE A 89 3.19 -13.30 7.12
N CYS A 90 3.59 -12.06 6.82
CA CYS A 90 2.68 -11.03 6.34
C CYS A 90 2.35 -11.29 4.86
N ASP A 91 1.08 -11.54 4.59
CA ASP A 91 0.51 -11.82 3.28
C ASP A 91 -0.67 -10.88 2.94
N GLU A 92 -1.36 -11.13 1.83
CA GLU A 92 -2.48 -10.30 1.38
C GLU A 92 -3.72 -10.39 2.29
N ALA A 93 -3.86 -11.47 3.06
CA ALA A 93 -4.94 -11.64 4.03
C ALA A 93 -4.63 -10.95 5.37
N THR A 94 -3.37 -10.59 5.61
CA THR A 94 -2.92 -10.00 6.87
C THR A 94 -3.53 -8.61 7.07
N THR A 95 -4.33 -8.50 8.13
CA THR A 95 -5.08 -7.27 8.48
C THR A 95 -4.27 -6.32 9.36
N HIS A 96 -3.46 -6.86 10.27
CA HIS A 96 -2.64 -6.09 11.21
C HIS A 96 -1.22 -6.62 11.25
N TYR A 97 -0.24 -5.72 11.33
CA TYR A 97 1.17 -6.01 11.48
C TYR A 97 1.69 -5.26 12.71
N VAL A 98 2.16 -5.99 13.73
CA VAL A 98 2.56 -5.41 15.02
C VAL A 98 4.08 -5.21 15.05
N VAL A 99 4.48 -3.99 15.38
CA VAL A 99 5.89 -3.57 15.44
C VAL A 99 6.28 -3.07 16.83
N ALA A 100 7.55 -3.27 17.17
CA ALA A 100 8.16 -2.59 18.30
C ALA A 100 8.36 -1.10 17.96
N CYS A 101 8.12 -0.24 18.94
CA CYS A 101 8.42 1.19 18.86
C CYS A 101 9.48 1.54 19.91
N ASP A 102 10.26 2.59 19.64
CA ASP A 102 11.14 3.21 20.63
C ASP A 102 10.35 4.04 21.66
N ALA A 103 11.05 4.64 22.61
CA ALA A 103 10.45 5.45 23.68
C ALA A 103 9.68 6.68 23.15
N ASP A 104 9.97 7.14 21.93
CA ASP A 104 9.31 8.28 21.29
C ASP A 104 8.10 7.86 20.43
N GLY A 105 7.75 6.56 20.47
CA GLY A 105 6.68 5.97 19.68
C GLY A 105 7.03 5.79 18.20
N VAL A 106 8.32 5.70 17.86
CA VAL A 106 8.79 5.58 16.47
C VAL A 106 9.10 4.12 16.16
N ALA A 107 8.56 3.62 15.04
CA ALA A 107 8.90 2.30 14.53
C ALA A 107 9.98 2.38 13.45
N SER A 108 11.00 1.53 13.54
CA SER A 108 12.04 1.40 12.52
C SER A 108 11.52 0.65 11.29
N VAL A 109 11.80 1.18 10.10
CA VAL A 109 11.35 0.56 8.84
C VAL A 109 12.29 -0.53 8.38
N ASP A 110 11.77 -1.75 8.31
CA ASP A 110 12.40 -2.89 7.67
C ASP A 110 11.64 -3.35 6.41
N ALA A 111 12.10 -4.43 5.79
CA ALA A 111 11.49 -4.96 4.57
C ALA A 111 10.07 -5.53 4.78
N ASP A 112 9.77 -6.03 5.97
CA ASP A 112 8.49 -6.65 6.27
C ASP A 112 7.44 -5.59 6.61
N LEU A 113 7.82 -4.55 7.35
CA LEU A 113 7.02 -3.36 7.58
C LEU A 113 6.71 -2.65 6.26
N LEU A 114 7.71 -2.48 5.38
CA LEU A 114 7.49 -1.88 4.06
C LEU A 114 6.47 -2.70 3.24
N ARG A 115 6.56 -4.04 3.30
CA ARG A 115 5.60 -4.93 2.63
C ARG A 115 4.18 -4.76 3.19
N ALA A 116 4.04 -4.74 4.52
CA ALA A 116 2.77 -4.54 5.21
C ALA A 116 2.14 -3.19 4.84
N MET A 117 2.93 -2.11 4.81
CA MET A 117 2.48 -0.78 4.38
C MET A 117 1.86 -0.81 2.99
N MET A 118 2.48 -1.54 2.06
CA MET A 118 2.02 -1.61 0.68
C MET A 118 0.78 -2.50 0.50
N GLN A 119 0.61 -3.49 1.36
CA GLN A 119 -0.58 -4.36 1.37
C GLN A 119 -1.81 -3.67 1.98
N ASN A 120 -1.68 -2.46 2.53
CA ASN A 120 -2.72 -1.79 3.33
C ASN A 120 -3.05 -2.52 4.63
N THR A 121 -2.07 -3.23 5.15
CA THR A 121 -2.09 -3.81 6.48
C THR A 121 -1.95 -2.68 7.50
N ARG A 122 -2.71 -2.73 8.60
CA ARG A 122 -2.61 -1.74 9.68
C ARG A 122 -1.36 -1.99 10.50
N ILE A 123 -0.57 -0.94 10.72
CA ILE A 123 0.68 -1.05 11.47
C ILE A 123 0.44 -0.64 12.91
N MET A 124 0.50 -1.62 13.81
CA MET A 124 0.12 -1.46 15.21
C MET A 124 1.35 -1.43 16.11
N GLY A 125 1.33 -0.57 17.12
CA GLY A 125 2.34 -0.61 18.19
C GLY A 125 2.10 -1.77 19.15
N LEU A 126 3.14 -2.16 19.90
CA LEU A 126 3.06 -3.17 20.95
C LEU A 126 1.98 -2.86 22.00
N ASP A 127 1.70 -1.59 22.26
CA ASP A 127 0.69 -1.18 23.24
C ASP A 127 -0.71 -1.73 22.92
N TRP A 128 -1.04 -1.90 21.64
CA TRP A 128 -2.28 -2.55 21.23
C TRP A 128 -2.37 -3.98 21.73
N LEU A 129 -1.27 -4.74 21.55
CA LEU A 129 -1.19 -6.14 21.91
C LEU A 129 -1.26 -6.32 23.42
N ASN A 130 -0.53 -5.48 24.17
CA ASN A 130 -0.55 -5.47 25.62
C ASN A 130 -1.96 -5.18 26.14
N GLU A 131 -2.68 -4.25 25.51
CA GLU A 131 -4.05 -3.95 25.88
C GLU A 131 -5.00 -5.12 25.58
N CYS A 132 -4.84 -5.78 24.43
CA CYS A 132 -5.61 -6.98 24.10
C CYS A 132 -5.41 -8.10 25.14
N ILE A 133 -4.16 -8.31 25.58
CA ILE A 133 -3.83 -9.31 26.61
C ILE A 133 -4.41 -8.89 27.96
N ARG A 134 -4.25 -7.62 28.35
CA ARG A 134 -4.72 -7.07 29.63
C ARG A 134 -6.24 -7.15 29.76
N CYS A 135 -6.97 -6.82 28.71
CA CYS A 135 -8.43 -6.88 28.68
C CYS A 135 -8.97 -8.27 28.35
N ASN A 136 -8.11 -9.19 27.89
CA ASN A 136 -8.49 -10.50 27.38
C ASN A 136 -9.58 -10.40 26.28
N GLU A 137 -9.45 -9.39 25.41
CA GLU A 137 -10.39 -9.05 24.34
C GLU A 137 -9.64 -8.38 23.19
N ALA A 138 -10.08 -8.56 21.95
CA ALA A 138 -9.52 -7.84 20.81
C ALA A 138 -10.03 -6.39 20.79
N VAL A 139 -9.27 -5.48 21.42
CA VAL A 139 -9.66 -4.07 21.53
C VAL A 139 -9.56 -3.33 20.19
N PRO A 140 -10.39 -2.29 19.96
CA PRO A 140 -10.35 -1.49 18.74
C PRO A 140 -8.96 -0.89 18.44
N HIS A 141 -8.50 -1.05 17.21
CA HIS A 141 -7.17 -0.62 16.73
C HIS A 141 -7.01 0.90 16.56
N THR A 142 -8.09 1.69 16.63
CA THR A 142 -8.11 3.10 16.17
C THR A 142 -7.07 3.99 16.84
N ASN A 143 -6.73 3.72 18.09
CA ASN A 143 -5.85 4.57 18.91
C ASN A 143 -4.40 4.04 19.01
N TYR A 144 -4.10 2.90 18.41
CA TYR A 144 -2.82 2.22 18.59
C TYR A 144 -2.01 2.07 17.29
N GLU A 145 -2.47 2.70 16.21
CA GLU A 145 -1.69 2.74 14.98
C GLU A 145 -0.45 3.60 15.18
N VAL A 146 0.69 3.09 14.71
CA VAL A 146 1.95 3.83 14.71
C VAL A 146 1.80 5.11 13.88
N SER A 147 2.28 6.23 14.43
CA SER A 147 2.20 7.55 13.77
C SER A 147 3.53 8.02 13.19
N LYS A 148 4.65 7.51 13.69
CA LYS A 148 6.01 7.91 13.30
C LYS A 148 6.82 6.71 12.83
N LEU A 149 7.49 6.86 11.70
CA LEU A 149 8.39 5.86 11.12
C LEU A 149 9.80 6.41 11.00
N ARG A 150 10.79 5.60 11.33
CA ARG A 150 12.20 5.92 11.12
C ARG A 150 12.71 5.19 9.87
N TYR A 151 13.04 5.96 8.85
CA TYR A 151 13.72 5.49 7.65
C TYR A 151 15.23 5.70 7.81
N MET A 152 16.00 4.63 7.58
CA MET A 152 17.44 4.65 7.87
C MET A 152 17.70 5.08 9.33
N GLU A 153 18.91 5.51 9.69
CA GLU A 153 19.24 5.77 11.10
C GLU A 153 18.65 7.07 11.66
N HIS A 154 18.22 8.01 10.82
CA HIS A 154 17.93 9.39 11.26
C HIS A 154 16.65 10.05 10.73
N ASP A 155 16.03 9.55 9.65
CA ASP A 155 14.90 10.26 9.05
C ASP A 155 13.57 9.79 9.65
N VAL A 156 12.99 10.62 10.53
CA VAL A 156 11.71 10.34 11.18
C VAL A 156 10.59 11.06 10.46
N VAL A 157 9.66 10.29 9.91
CA VAL A 157 8.51 10.81 9.17
C VAL A 157 7.22 10.48 9.91
N SER A 158 6.38 11.50 10.08
CA SER A 158 5.05 11.36 10.69
C SER A 158 3.96 11.18 9.65
N ASP A 159 2.87 10.51 10.04
CA ASP A 159 1.63 10.35 9.26
C ASP A 159 1.76 9.56 7.94
N SER A 160 2.93 9.00 7.61
CA SER A 160 3.14 8.22 6.38
C SER A 160 2.13 7.08 6.22
N LEU A 161 1.84 6.36 7.30
CA LEU A 161 0.88 5.26 7.33
C LEU A 161 -0.54 5.74 7.03
N LYS A 162 -0.97 6.79 7.74
CA LYS A 162 -2.27 7.43 7.53
C LYS A 162 -2.45 7.97 6.12
N ARG A 163 -1.39 8.56 5.54
CA ARG A 163 -1.37 9.04 4.15
C ARG A 163 -1.49 7.89 3.16
N CYS A 164 -0.74 6.81 3.36
CA CYS A 164 -0.79 5.62 2.51
C CYS A 164 -2.21 5.02 2.46
N ARG A 165 -2.85 4.85 3.62
CA ARG A 165 -4.23 4.33 3.70
C ARG A 165 -5.24 5.26 3.01
N LYS A 166 -5.19 6.57 3.31
CA LYS A 166 -6.08 7.55 2.66
C LYS A 166 -5.92 7.57 1.14
N SER A 167 -4.70 7.41 0.64
CA SER A 167 -4.42 7.34 -0.79
C SER A 167 -5.12 6.12 -1.42
N LYS A 168 -5.03 4.94 -0.76
CA LYS A 168 -5.72 3.72 -1.21
C LYS A 168 -7.25 3.80 -1.09
N GLU A 169 -7.78 4.38 -0.02
CA GLU A 169 -9.22 4.64 0.15
C GLU A 169 -9.77 5.57 -0.95
N ARG A 170 -8.95 6.51 -1.41
CA ARG A 170 -9.28 7.40 -2.54
C ARG A 170 -9.09 6.74 -3.91
N MET A 171 -8.60 5.50 -3.94
CA MET A 171 -8.24 4.79 -5.16
C MET A 171 -7.25 5.59 -6.02
N GLU A 172 -6.34 6.32 -5.37
CA GLU A 172 -5.26 7.00 -6.08
C GLU A 172 -4.35 5.95 -6.76
N PRO A 173 -3.71 6.28 -7.89
CA PRO A 173 -2.77 5.38 -8.53
C PRO A 173 -1.70 4.94 -7.53
N GLY A 174 -1.34 3.65 -7.55
CA GLY A 174 -0.24 3.14 -6.74
C GLY A 174 1.05 3.92 -7.00
N LEU A 175 1.93 3.99 -6.00
CA LEU A 175 3.12 4.84 -6.01
C LEU A 175 3.97 4.73 -7.29
N PHE A 176 3.99 3.54 -7.89
CA PHE A 176 4.78 3.24 -9.09
C PHE A 176 3.91 2.82 -10.28
N HIS A 177 2.68 3.32 -10.34
CA HIS A 177 1.78 3.09 -11.46
C HIS A 177 2.41 3.61 -12.75
N GLY A 178 2.62 2.71 -13.72
CA GLY A 178 3.25 3.03 -15.01
C GLY A 178 4.78 2.93 -15.03
N CYS A 179 5.42 2.61 -13.89
CA CYS A 179 6.87 2.41 -13.84
C CYS A 179 7.26 0.97 -14.25
N ILE A 180 8.43 0.85 -14.89
CA ILE A 180 9.12 -0.42 -15.14
C ILE A 180 10.43 -0.39 -14.37
N PHE A 181 10.71 -1.45 -13.62
CA PHE A 181 11.91 -1.56 -12.80
C PHE A 181 12.80 -2.68 -13.32
N TYR A 182 14.10 -2.43 -13.37
CA TYR A 182 15.11 -3.44 -13.68
C TYR A 182 15.98 -3.64 -12.44
N LEU A 183 15.92 -4.85 -11.85
CA LEU A 183 16.73 -5.20 -10.69
C LEU A 183 17.93 -6.04 -11.14
N LEU A 184 19.14 -5.54 -10.89
CA LEU A 184 20.38 -6.25 -11.21
C LEU A 184 20.58 -7.43 -10.24
N SER A 185 20.31 -8.63 -10.71
CA SER A 185 20.26 -9.84 -9.89
C SER A 185 21.56 -10.14 -9.13
N ASN A 186 22.71 -9.78 -9.71
CA ASN A 186 24.02 -10.09 -9.14
C ASN A 186 24.37 -9.30 -7.86
N ARG A 187 23.59 -8.28 -7.46
CA ARG A 187 23.85 -7.50 -6.25
C ARG A 187 22.87 -7.75 -5.10
N TYR A 188 21.78 -8.47 -5.34
CA TYR A 188 20.74 -8.67 -4.33
C TYR A 188 20.51 -10.16 -4.09
N LYS A 189 21.07 -10.70 -3.00
CA LYS A 189 20.62 -11.99 -2.47
C LYS A 189 19.20 -11.77 -1.91
N GLY A 190 18.21 -12.54 -2.36
CA GLY A 190 16.81 -12.42 -1.89
C GLY A 190 15.81 -11.73 -2.82
N ILE A 191 16.09 -11.66 -4.14
CA ILE A 191 15.22 -11.05 -5.16
C ILE A 191 13.75 -11.49 -5.04
N GLY A 192 13.48 -12.74 -4.64
CA GLY A 192 12.11 -13.26 -4.49
C GLY A 192 11.21 -12.47 -3.54
N SER A 193 11.76 -11.86 -2.48
CA SER A 193 10.98 -11.01 -1.57
C SER A 193 10.77 -9.60 -2.13
N PHE A 194 11.75 -9.08 -2.88
CA PHE A 194 11.64 -7.78 -3.56
C PHE A 194 10.69 -7.83 -4.75
N THR A 195 10.65 -8.92 -5.49
CA THR A 195 9.75 -9.04 -6.65
C THR A 195 8.29 -9.09 -6.21
N LYS A 196 7.97 -9.79 -5.12
CA LYS A 196 6.64 -9.73 -4.48
C LYS A 196 6.29 -8.33 -3.98
N LEU A 197 7.27 -7.61 -3.41
CA LEU A 197 7.12 -6.22 -2.99
C LEU A 197 6.74 -5.34 -4.20
N PHE A 198 7.50 -5.36 -5.29
CA PHE A 198 7.18 -4.50 -6.43
C PHE A 198 5.94 -4.93 -7.22
N GLN A 199 5.56 -6.21 -7.20
CA GLN A 199 4.29 -6.68 -7.77
C GLN A 199 3.07 -6.08 -7.05
N SER A 200 3.14 -5.88 -5.73
CA SER A 200 2.06 -5.22 -4.99
C SER A 200 1.99 -3.70 -5.23
N LEU A 201 3.05 -3.10 -5.76
CA LEU A 201 3.11 -1.68 -6.15
C LEU A 201 2.68 -1.40 -7.60
N SER A 202 2.90 -2.37 -8.48
CA SER A 202 2.58 -2.25 -9.90
C SER A 202 2.23 -3.64 -10.45
N PRO A 203 0.96 -3.87 -10.85
CA PRO A 203 0.54 -5.13 -11.48
C PRO A 203 1.30 -5.46 -12.79
N ARG A 204 2.06 -4.49 -13.34
CA ARG A 204 2.88 -4.66 -14.55
C ARG A 204 4.38 -4.82 -14.24
N PHE A 205 4.76 -5.10 -12.99
CA PHE A 205 6.13 -5.40 -12.64
C PHE A 205 6.57 -6.72 -13.32
N ARG A 206 7.52 -6.61 -14.26
CA ARG A 206 8.19 -7.75 -14.90
C ARG A 206 9.61 -7.87 -14.37
N VAL A 207 9.96 -9.07 -13.92
CA VAL A 207 11.35 -9.43 -13.62
C VAL A 207 11.94 -9.94 -14.91
N ASP A 208 12.79 -9.16 -15.55
CA ASP A 208 13.60 -9.66 -16.66
C ASP A 208 14.91 -10.22 -16.09
N LEU A 209 15.05 -11.55 -16.12
CA LEU A 209 16.24 -12.28 -15.64
C LEU A 209 17.27 -12.49 -16.76
N THR A 210 17.14 -11.81 -17.90
CA THR A 210 18.12 -11.96 -18.99
C THR A 210 19.51 -11.53 -18.53
N LYS A 211 20.45 -12.49 -18.57
CA LYS A 211 21.88 -12.29 -18.30
C LYS A 211 22.37 -11.06 -19.07
N ILE A 212 22.77 -10.01 -18.35
CA ILE A 212 23.62 -8.97 -18.92
C ILE A 212 24.97 -9.65 -19.21
N ARG A 213 25.13 -10.14 -20.44
CA ARG A 213 26.42 -10.57 -20.97
C ARG A 213 27.25 -9.31 -21.21
N SER A 214 28.29 -9.17 -20.38
CA SER A 214 29.60 -8.57 -20.67
C SER A 214 29.62 -7.35 -21.60
N ALA A 215 29.74 -6.16 -21.00
CA ALA A 215 30.44 -5.03 -21.62
C ALA A 215 31.66 -4.66 -20.76
N THR A 216 32.66 -5.54 -20.77
CA THR A 216 34.03 -5.21 -20.36
C THR A 216 34.93 -5.64 -21.49
N THR A 217 35.14 -4.74 -22.46
CA THR A 217 36.43 -4.41 -23.10
C THR A 217 36.19 -3.58 -24.37
N SER A 218 36.41 -2.27 -24.28
CA SER A 218 37.29 -1.49 -25.18
C SER A 218 36.97 0.02 -25.12
N GLY A 219 38.00 0.80 -24.80
CA GLY A 219 38.32 2.05 -25.48
C GLY A 219 37.42 3.28 -25.29
N SER A 220 37.93 4.21 -24.48
CA SER A 220 38.01 5.66 -24.75
C SER A 220 36.74 6.51 -24.99
N HIS A 221 36.64 7.55 -24.16
CA HIS A 221 35.97 8.84 -24.40
C HIS A 221 34.43 8.87 -24.43
N SER A 222 33.81 9.15 -23.28
CA SER A 222 33.35 10.51 -22.96
C SER A 222 32.63 10.52 -21.60
N ALA A 223 33.18 11.27 -20.66
CA ALA A 223 32.42 11.72 -19.50
C ALA A 223 31.49 12.84 -19.99
N ARG A 224 30.19 12.58 -20.07
CA ARG A 224 29.18 13.65 -20.16
C ARG A 224 28.14 13.48 -19.07
N ARG A 225 28.19 14.45 -18.16
CA ARG A 225 27.22 14.81 -17.13
C ARG A 225 25.78 14.57 -17.58
N TRP A 226 25.01 13.86 -16.75
CA TRP A 226 23.57 14.03 -16.66
C TRP A 226 23.28 14.83 -15.38
N GLY A 227 23.60 16.11 -15.45
CA GLY A 227 22.97 17.15 -14.67
C GLY A 227 22.16 18.00 -15.64
N ASP A 228 21.00 18.47 -15.19
CA ASP A 228 20.13 19.45 -15.85
C ASP A 228 19.08 18.90 -16.83
N ARG A 229 17.86 18.69 -16.29
CA ARG A 229 16.60 19.27 -16.80
C ARG A 229 15.44 18.92 -15.86
N ILE A 230 15.28 19.75 -14.83
CA ILE A 230 13.98 20.04 -14.23
C ILE A 230 13.84 21.57 -14.25
N THR A 231 13.16 22.05 -15.29
CA THR A 231 12.36 23.28 -15.34
C THR A 231 11.26 23.02 -16.35
#